data_AF-A0A7X0L922-F1
#
_entry.id   AF-A0A7X0L922-F1
#
_cell.length_a   1.000
_cell.length_b   1.000
_cell.length_c   1.000
_cell.angle_alpha   90.00
_cell.angle_beta   90.00
_cell.angle_gamma   90.00
#
_symmetry.space_group_name_H-M   'P 1'
#
loop_
_entity.id
_entity.type
_entity.pdbx_description
1 polymer ?
#
loop_
_entity_poly.entity_id
_entity_poly.type
_entity_poly.pdbx_seq_one_letter_code
_entity_poly.pdbx_strand_id
1 'polypeptide(L)'
;MNAFTTAVAVGSEEPLSPGYDAATKDDAEFNKYFRHGFITIDDVQMHYVIGGDGPQVMVLLHGWPQSWYEYRPIMPSLLPGRTVIAIDLPGMGDSTGNPPSMTKTVLATYVHKLLNHLGHHENVQVVGHDFGLNVAYPLAAQHRDQVAGLFLMDGGLVGKNLKFATLASVSWHFSFFLQNPLAEELVTGRVETFLTHFFQSVKTAGENVSDDELAEFVRVFSRPQVLHAGFELYRTLPQDEADNTTLQDTPLTIPVHMITQAALVDVFLPPIQDAAPHATSAVVPGAGHFLAHEAPDRVLAEINAFYPTSTP
;
A
#
# COMPACT_ATOMS: atom_id res chain seq x y z
N MET A 1 31.46 6.79 5.00
CA MET A 1 30.41 6.73 6.03
C MET A 1 30.26 8.13 6.59
N ASN A 2 29.39 8.93 5.98
CA ASN A 2 28.96 10.21 6.55
C ASN A 2 27.51 10.02 6.96
N ALA A 3 27.20 10.44 8.19
CA ALA A 3 25.82 10.55 8.67
C ALA A 3 25.06 11.46 7.69
N PHE A 4 24.00 10.91 7.10
CA PHE A 4 23.14 11.60 6.15
C PHE A 4 22.46 12.78 6.86
N THR A 5 22.73 14.00 6.39
CA THR A 5 22.03 15.20 6.81
C THR A 5 20.62 15.16 6.26
N THR A 6 19.67 14.89 7.15
CA THR A 6 18.23 14.76 6.91
C THR A 6 17.63 15.95 6.16
N ALA A 7 17.06 15.68 4.99
CA ALA A 7 16.12 16.60 4.34
C ALA A 7 14.86 16.77 5.22
N VAL A 8 14.55 18.06 5.44
CA VAL A 8 13.33 18.70 5.98
C VAL A 8 12.55 17.91 7.03
N ALA A 9 12.87 18.19 8.30
CA ALA A 9 11.96 17.96 9.40
C ALA A 9 10.78 18.95 9.29
N VAL A 10 9.75 18.59 8.54
CA VAL A 10 8.41 19.00 8.93
C VAL A 10 8.15 18.28 10.25
N GLY A 11 7.83 19.03 11.31
CA GLY A 11 7.77 18.48 12.67
C GLY A 11 6.74 17.37 12.73
N SER A 12 7.18 16.14 12.98
CA SER A 12 6.27 15.04 13.29
C SER A 12 5.49 15.38 14.56
N GLU A 13 4.20 15.06 14.54
CA GLU A 13 3.35 15.13 15.71
C GLU A 13 3.67 13.99 16.69
N GLU A 14 3.21 14.15 17.92
CA GLU A 14 3.18 13.06 18.90
C GLU A 14 2.16 11.99 18.45
N PRO A 15 2.54 10.70 18.50
CA PRO A 15 1.71 9.60 18.01
C PRO A 15 0.50 9.35 18.91
N LEU A 16 -0.67 9.24 18.30
CA LEU A 16 -1.89 8.78 18.97
C LEU A 16 -2.00 7.25 19.00
N SER A 17 -1.32 6.54 18.08
CA SER A 17 -1.30 5.08 18.06
C SER A 17 -0.30 4.53 19.10
N PRO A 18 -0.73 3.71 20.07
CA PRO A 18 0.19 3.12 21.03
C PRO A 18 1.02 1.99 20.40
N GLY A 19 2.31 1.95 20.73
CA GLY A 19 3.22 0.88 20.28
C GLY A 19 3.43 0.83 18.78
N TYR A 20 3.37 1.97 18.10
CA TYR A 20 3.56 2.11 16.65
C TYR A 20 4.93 1.63 16.16
N ASP A 21 5.92 1.64 17.04
CA ASP A 21 7.30 1.21 16.79
C ASP A 21 7.60 -0.16 17.43
N ALA A 22 6.59 -0.93 17.85
CA ALA A 22 6.82 -2.18 18.58
C ALA A 22 7.77 -3.15 17.84
N ALA A 23 7.68 -3.19 16.51
CA ALA A 23 8.50 -4.03 15.65
C ALA A 23 9.87 -3.42 15.28
N THR A 24 10.10 -2.14 15.53
CA THR A 24 11.30 -1.40 15.09
C THR A 24 12.08 -0.73 16.22
N LYS A 25 11.49 -0.55 17.41
CA LYS A 25 12.07 0.19 18.55
C LYS A 25 13.48 -0.27 18.94
N ASP A 26 13.73 -1.57 18.87
CA ASP A 26 14.99 -2.22 19.25
C ASP A 26 15.85 -2.59 18.02
N ASP A 27 15.43 -2.18 16.81
CA ASP A 27 16.15 -2.41 15.56
C ASP A 27 17.06 -1.22 15.23
N ALA A 28 18.26 -1.23 15.81
CA ALA A 28 19.24 -0.16 15.62
C ALA A 28 19.69 0.00 14.15
N GLU A 29 19.66 -1.06 13.33
CA GLU A 29 20.07 -0.99 11.93
C GLU A 29 18.99 -0.32 11.07
N PHE A 30 17.72 -0.64 11.32
CA PHE A 30 16.60 0.04 10.67
C PHE A 30 16.54 1.53 11.08
N ASN A 31 16.62 1.80 12.39
CA ASN A 31 16.50 3.15 12.95
C ASN A 31 17.65 4.09 12.57
N LYS A 32 18.75 3.56 12.03
CA LYS A 32 19.83 4.36 11.46
C LYS A 32 19.41 5.12 10.20
N TYR A 33 18.49 4.56 9.43
CA TYR A 33 18.11 5.10 8.11
C TYR A 33 16.65 5.51 8.02
N PHE A 34 15.80 4.96 8.88
CA PHE A 34 14.36 5.19 8.87
C PHE A 34 13.89 5.82 10.17
N ARG A 35 12.84 6.62 10.07
CA ARG A 35 12.12 7.19 11.20
C ARG A 35 10.62 7.13 10.96
N HIS A 36 9.87 6.90 12.01
CA HIS A 36 8.43 7.07 12.03
C HIS A 36 8.09 8.57 12.05
N GLY A 37 6.97 8.93 11.41
CA GLY A 37 6.43 10.27 11.41
C GLY A 37 4.90 10.24 11.42
N PHE A 38 4.33 11.30 11.97
CA PHE A 38 2.89 11.47 12.16
C PHE A 38 2.48 12.89 11.76
N ILE A 39 1.44 13.02 10.94
CA ILE A 39 0.85 14.31 10.57
C ILE A 39 -0.67 14.17 10.53
N THR A 40 -1.36 15.10 11.17
CA THR A 40 -2.82 15.17 11.12
C THR A 40 -3.27 15.88 9.84
N ILE A 41 -4.01 15.15 9.02
CA ILE A 41 -4.69 15.64 7.83
C ILE A 41 -6.19 15.61 8.13
N ASP A 42 -6.82 16.79 8.14
CA ASP A 42 -8.19 16.96 8.62
C ASP A 42 -8.36 16.34 10.03
N ASP A 43 -9.14 15.27 10.18
CA ASP A 43 -9.37 14.56 11.45
C ASP A 43 -8.67 13.18 11.55
N VAL A 44 -7.71 12.91 10.66
CA VAL A 44 -6.96 11.64 10.62
C VAL A 44 -5.46 11.92 10.84
N GLN A 45 -4.89 11.38 11.91
CA GLN A 45 -3.44 11.38 12.10
C GLN A 45 -2.83 10.26 11.27
N MET A 46 -2.14 10.62 10.20
CA MET A 46 -1.50 9.68 9.29
C MET A 46 -0.11 9.31 9.77
N HIS A 47 0.15 8.00 9.84
CA HIS A 47 1.48 7.45 10.09
C HIS A 47 2.22 7.19 8.77
N TYR A 48 3.52 7.47 8.78
CA TYR A 48 4.43 7.08 7.71
C TYR A 48 5.81 6.76 8.27
N VAL A 49 6.57 5.96 7.53
CA VAL A 49 7.99 5.70 7.78
C VAL A 49 8.80 6.26 6.63
N ILE A 50 9.75 7.13 6.94
CA ILE A 50 10.58 7.83 5.95
C ILE A 50 12.06 7.52 6.15
N GLY A 51 12.79 7.32 5.06
CA GLY A 51 14.24 7.16 5.06
C GLY A 51 14.90 7.61 3.76
N GLY A 52 16.21 7.77 3.79
CA GLY A 52 17.00 8.31 2.68
C GLY A 52 16.97 9.83 2.57
N ASP A 53 17.81 10.36 1.68
CA ASP A 53 17.98 11.79 1.42
C ASP A 53 18.16 12.10 -0.08
N GLY A 54 17.87 11.13 -0.95
CA GLY A 54 18.00 11.28 -2.38
C GLY A 54 16.89 12.14 -3.00
N PRO A 55 17.14 12.74 -4.18
CA PRO A 55 16.23 13.69 -4.81
C PRO A 55 14.97 13.04 -5.40
N GLN A 56 14.97 11.73 -5.65
CA GLN A 56 13.80 11.01 -6.13
C GLN A 56 12.93 10.61 -4.94
N VAL A 57 11.66 11.01 -4.92
CA VAL A 57 10.72 10.65 -3.85
C VAL A 57 9.92 9.43 -4.28
N MET A 58 10.02 8.36 -3.50
CA MET A 58 9.28 7.11 -3.70
C MET A 58 8.31 6.89 -2.55
N VAL A 59 7.03 6.69 -2.89
CA VAL A 59 5.95 6.44 -1.94
C VAL A 59 5.46 5.02 -2.08
N LEU A 60 5.38 4.29 -0.96
CA LEU A 60 4.94 2.91 -0.88
C LEU A 60 3.58 2.86 -0.17
N LEU A 61 2.57 2.31 -0.85
CA LEU A 61 1.19 2.19 -0.35
C LEU A 61 0.84 0.71 -0.18
N HIS A 62 0.47 0.33 1.05
CA HIS A 62 0.33 -1.07 1.42
C HIS A 62 -1.03 -1.70 1.08
N GLY A 63 -1.07 -3.03 1.14
CA GLY A 63 -2.27 -3.84 0.96
C GLY A 63 -2.97 -4.26 2.26
N TRP A 64 -4.04 -5.04 2.13
CA TRP A 64 -4.68 -5.76 3.23
C TRP A 64 -4.31 -7.25 3.19
N PRO A 65 -4.06 -7.93 4.33
CA PRO A 65 -4.09 -7.47 5.71
C PRO A 65 -2.70 -7.05 6.21
N GLN A 66 -2.10 -6.04 5.58
CA GLN A 66 -0.77 -5.55 5.94
C GLN A 66 -0.82 -4.07 6.35
N SER A 67 0.36 -3.49 6.57
CA SER A 67 0.63 -2.09 6.88
C SER A 67 1.89 -1.67 6.10
N TRP A 68 2.43 -0.48 6.33
CA TRP A 68 3.73 -0.04 5.83
C TRP A 68 4.82 -1.12 6.00
N TYR A 69 4.68 -1.95 7.04
CA TYR A 69 5.62 -3.00 7.41
C TYR A 69 5.81 -4.07 6.33
N GLU A 70 4.88 -4.24 5.39
CA GLU A 70 5.07 -5.15 4.23
C GLU A 70 6.30 -4.79 3.39
N TYR A 71 6.68 -3.52 3.38
CA TYR A 71 7.80 -3.02 2.61
C TYR A 71 9.11 -3.07 3.39
N ARG A 72 9.08 -3.29 4.71
CA ARG A 72 10.26 -3.25 5.57
C ARG A 72 11.44 -4.08 5.02
N PRO A 73 11.25 -5.31 4.49
CA PRO A 73 12.36 -6.11 3.97
C PRO A 73 13.07 -5.48 2.76
N ILE A 74 12.36 -4.69 1.94
CA ILE A 74 12.89 -4.13 0.69
C ILE A 74 13.28 -2.66 0.80
N MET A 75 12.71 -1.91 1.76
CA MET A 75 12.93 -0.47 1.94
C MET A 75 14.42 -0.06 2.01
N PRO A 76 15.31 -0.74 2.76
CA PRO A 76 16.73 -0.36 2.81
C PRO A 76 17.41 -0.37 1.43
N SER A 77 17.04 -1.32 0.58
CA SER A 77 17.59 -1.48 -0.79
C SER A 77 17.06 -0.44 -1.77
N LEU A 78 15.99 0.28 -1.42
CA LEU A 78 15.40 1.34 -2.25
C LEU A 78 16.03 2.71 -1.98
N LEU A 79 16.75 2.89 -0.87
CA LEU A 79 17.35 4.18 -0.44
C LEU A 79 18.36 4.81 -1.42
N PRO A 80 19.22 4.07 -2.15
CA PRO A 80 20.21 4.71 -3.01
C PRO A 80 19.56 5.67 -4.02
N GLY A 81 19.91 6.96 -3.95
CA GLY A 81 19.37 8.00 -4.84
C GLY A 81 17.92 8.41 -4.56
N ARG A 82 17.28 7.87 -3.50
CA ARG A 82 15.87 8.11 -3.18
C ARG A 82 15.64 8.60 -1.75
N THR A 83 14.54 9.30 -1.57
CA THR A 83 13.81 9.42 -0.31
C THR A 83 12.62 8.47 -0.40
N VAL A 84 12.51 7.51 0.52
CA VAL A 84 11.48 6.46 0.52
C VAL A 84 10.51 6.71 1.66
N ILE A 85 9.21 6.71 1.37
CA ILE A 85 8.12 6.98 2.32
C ILE A 85 7.11 5.84 2.23
N ALA A 86 7.04 4.99 3.25
CA ALA A 86 5.99 3.99 3.38
C ALA A 86 4.85 4.56 4.24
N ILE A 87 3.63 4.64 3.70
CA ILE A 87 2.49 5.28 4.37
C ILE A 87 1.52 4.20 4.83
N ASP A 88 1.08 4.30 6.08
CA ASP A 88 -0.12 3.59 6.51
C ASP A 88 -1.37 4.31 6.00
N LEU A 89 -2.22 3.61 5.26
CA LEU A 89 -3.42 4.20 4.68
C LEU A 89 -4.32 4.82 5.77
N PRO A 90 -5.13 5.85 5.47
CA PRO A 90 -6.00 6.49 6.46
C PRO A 90 -6.87 5.46 7.21
N GLY A 91 -6.81 5.46 8.55
CA GLY A 91 -7.52 4.49 9.41
C GLY A 91 -6.92 3.08 9.46
N MET A 92 -5.83 2.82 8.74
CA MET A 92 -5.10 1.55 8.68
C MET A 92 -3.73 1.69 9.35
N GLY A 93 -3.10 0.55 9.69
CA GLY A 93 -1.77 0.58 10.34
C GLY A 93 -1.77 1.50 11.56
N ASP A 94 -0.73 2.28 11.80
CA ASP A 94 -0.68 3.25 12.89
C ASP A 94 -1.31 4.62 12.57
N SER A 95 -1.96 4.77 11.41
CA SER A 95 -2.82 5.92 11.15
C SER A 95 -4.10 5.83 12.01
N THR A 96 -4.45 6.92 12.69
CA THR A 96 -5.60 6.97 13.62
C THR A 96 -6.62 8.01 13.20
N GLY A 97 -7.88 7.79 13.56
CA GLY A 97 -9.02 8.57 13.09
C GLY A 97 -9.82 7.82 12.04
N ASN A 98 -10.97 8.39 11.66
CA ASN A 98 -11.87 7.78 10.70
C ASN A 98 -12.01 8.71 9.50
N PRO A 99 -11.45 8.37 8.32
CA PRO A 99 -11.77 9.12 7.12
C PRO A 99 -13.28 9.04 6.85
N PRO A 100 -13.87 10.01 6.12
CA PRO A 100 -15.31 10.03 5.86
C PRO A 100 -15.79 8.80 5.05
N SER A 101 -14.88 8.10 4.38
CA SER A 101 -15.13 6.89 3.60
C SER A 101 -13.80 6.15 3.37
N MET A 102 -13.86 4.82 3.24
CA MET A 102 -12.73 3.98 2.78
C MET A 102 -12.70 3.80 1.26
N THR A 103 -13.49 4.60 0.52
CA THR A 103 -13.38 4.69 -0.94
C THR A 103 -12.01 5.19 -1.33
N LYS A 104 -11.43 4.61 -2.37
CA LYS A 104 -10.01 4.80 -2.66
C LYS A 104 -9.70 6.19 -3.20
N THR A 105 -10.70 6.86 -3.79
CA THR A 105 -10.68 8.29 -4.12
C THR A 105 -10.52 9.19 -2.88
N VAL A 106 -11.18 8.86 -1.77
CA VAL A 106 -11.02 9.58 -0.51
C VAL A 106 -9.64 9.30 0.08
N LEU A 107 -9.23 8.04 0.18
CA LEU A 107 -7.90 7.68 0.70
C LEU A 107 -6.77 8.32 -0.12
N ALA A 108 -6.90 8.38 -1.44
CA ALA A 108 -5.96 9.06 -2.33
C ALA A 108 -5.83 10.56 -2.02
N THR A 109 -6.94 11.23 -1.69
CA THR A 109 -6.93 12.65 -1.31
C THR A 109 -6.14 12.87 -0.02
N TYR A 110 -6.25 11.97 0.96
CA TYR A 110 -5.44 12.03 2.19
C TYR A 110 -3.95 11.84 1.90
N VAL A 111 -3.59 10.85 1.07
CA VAL A 111 -2.20 10.63 0.64
C VAL A 111 -1.65 11.88 -0.07
N HIS A 112 -2.41 12.47 -1.00
CA HIS A 112 -2.03 13.71 -1.68
C HIS A 112 -1.75 14.85 -0.69
N LYS A 113 -2.65 15.06 0.28
CA LYS A 113 -2.51 16.10 1.32
C LYS A 113 -1.30 15.85 2.21
N LEU A 114 -1.04 14.61 2.61
CA LEU A 114 0.16 14.24 3.38
C LEU A 114 1.43 14.55 2.57
N LEU A 115 1.51 14.11 1.32
CA LEU A 115 2.67 14.38 0.46
C LEU A 115 2.91 15.87 0.26
N ASN A 116 1.85 16.66 0.06
CA ASN A 116 1.96 18.12 0.03
C ASN A 116 2.49 18.70 1.34
N HIS A 117 2.02 18.19 2.48
CA HIS A 117 2.49 18.64 3.79
C HIS A 117 3.99 18.36 3.98
N LEU A 118 4.47 17.22 3.45
CA LEU A 118 5.88 16.83 3.45
C LEU A 118 6.73 17.56 2.39
N GLY A 119 6.12 18.43 1.57
CA GLY A 119 6.81 19.20 0.52
C GLY A 119 7.00 18.46 -0.80
N HIS A 120 6.28 17.35 -1.02
CA HIS A 120 6.34 16.52 -2.22
C HIS A 120 5.17 16.84 -3.14
N HIS A 121 5.28 17.94 -3.88
CA HIS A 121 4.20 18.48 -4.70
C HIS A 121 4.16 17.93 -6.13
N GLU A 122 5.26 17.38 -6.62
CA GLU A 122 5.43 16.88 -7.98
C GLU A 122 6.48 15.77 -8.04
N ASN A 123 6.51 15.04 -9.16
CA ASN A 123 7.48 14.01 -9.48
C ASN A 123 7.58 12.84 -8.47
N VAL A 124 6.47 12.51 -7.79
CA VAL A 124 6.41 11.40 -6.85
C VAL A 124 6.32 10.07 -7.60
N GLN A 125 7.23 9.15 -7.31
CA GLN A 125 7.20 7.76 -7.78
C GLN A 125 6.32 6.94 -6.83
N VAL A 126 5.23 6.34 -7.31
CA VAL A 126 4.32 5.59 -6.44
C VAL A 126 4.46 4.09 -6.70
N VAL A 127 4.55 3.32 -5.62
CA VAL A 127 4.46 1.86 -5.58
C VAL A 127 3.22 1.51 -4.77
N GLY A 128 2.31 0.70 -5.33
CA GLY A 128 1.09 0.29 -4.63
C GLY A 128 0.86 -1.21 -4.75
N HIS A 129 0.56 -1.86 -3.64
CA HIS A 129 0.25 -3.29 -3.55
C HIS A 129 -1.20 -3.49 -3.12
N ASP A 130 -1.92 -4.45 -3.72
CA ASP A 130 -3.30 -4.81 -3.34
C ASP A 130 -4.22 -3.55 -3.22
N PHE A 131 -4.76 -3.19 -2.06
CA PHE A 131 -5.54 -1.95 -1.91
C PHE A 131 -4.70 -0.68 -2.08
N GLY A 132 -3.41 -0.71 -1.78
CA GLY A 132 -2.48 0.37 -2.05
C GLY A 132 -2.39 0.71 -3.54
N LEU A 133 -2.52 -0.30 -4.43
CA LEU A 133 -2.63 -0.07 -5.87
C LEU A 133 -3.96 0.61 -6.24
N ASN A 134 -5.04 0.24 -5.54
CA ASN A 134 -6.37 0.83 -5.73
C ASN A 134 -6.44 2.27 -5.20
N VAL A 135 -5.56 2.67 -4.28
CA VAL A 135 -5.36 4.06 -3.84
C VAL A 135 -4.40 4.82 -4.77
N ALA A 136 -3.36 4.16 -5.25
CA ALA A 136 -2.36 4.75 -6.15
C ALA A 136 -2.97 5.24 -7.47
N TYR A 137 -3.92 4.49 -8.04
CA TYR A 137 -4.58 4.89 -9.29
C TYR A 137 -5.39 6.20 -9.15
N PRO A 138 -6.37 6.33 -8.23
CA PRO A 138 -7.08 7.58 -8.01
C PRO A 138 -6.16 8.73 -7.61
N LEU A 139 -5.09 8.48 -6.85
CA LEU A 139 -4.08 9.50 -6.53
C LEU A 139 -3.52 10.13 -7.81
N ALA A 140 -3.04 9.30 -8.75
CA ALA A 140 -2.54 9.79 -10.02
C ALA A 140 -3.64 10.40 -10.92
N ALA A 141 -4.85 9.84 -10.90
CA ALA A 141 -5.94 10.29 -11.77
C ALA A 141 -6.54 11.64 -11.33
N GLN A 142 -6.60 11.90 -10.02
CA GLN A 142 -7.13 13.11 -9.41
C GLN A 142 -6.05 14.20 -9.25
N HIS A 143 -4.79 13.81 -9.04
CA HIS A 143 -3.66 14.70 -8.78
C HIS A 143 -2.54 14.50 -9.80
N ARG A 144 -2.89 14.65 -11.09
CA ARG A 144 -2.04 14.28 -12.25
C ARG A 144 -0.66 14.91 -12.28
N ASP A 145 -0.52 16.12 -11.75
CA ASP A 145 0.76 16.84 -11.73
C ASP A 145 1.69 16.34 -10.61
N GLN A 146 1.17 15.61 -9.62
CA GLN A 146 1.96 15.16 -8.48
C GLN A 146 2.76 13.88 -8.77
N VAL A 147 2.21 12.97 -9.58
CA VAL A 147 2.71 11.59 -9.73
C VAL A 147 3.49 11.42 -11.03
N ALA A 148 4.74 10.97 -10.94
CA ALA A 148 5.60 10.72 -12.10
C ALA A 148 5.36 9.37 -12.77
N GLY A 149 4.86 8.38 -12.02
CA GLY A 149 4.62 7.02 -12.52
C GLY A 149 3.94 6.16 -11.46
N LEU A 150 3.39 5.02 -11.90
CA LEU A 150 2.79 4.01 -11.03
C LEU A 150 3.44 2.64 -11.24
N PHE A 151 3.94 2.06 -10.15
CA PHE A 151 4.35 0.66 -10.09
C PHE A 151 3.32 -0.09 -9.24
N LEU A 152 2.57 -1.01 -9.85
CA LEU A 152 1.43 -1.67 -9.23
C LEU A 152 1.73 -3.15 -9.00
N MET A 153 1.39 -3.66 -7.82
CA MET A 153 1.67 -5.03 -7.40
C MET A 153 0.39 -5.76 -7.06
N ASP A 154 0.15 -6.84 -7.81
CA ASP A 154 -0.81 -7.91 -7.51
C ASP A 154 -2.18 -7.51 -6.94
N GLY A 155 -3.06 -6.97 -7.78
CA GLY A 155 -4.46 -6.82 -7.42
C GLY A 155 -5.34 -6.28 -8.54
N GLY A 156 -6.65 -6.45 -8.37
CA GLY A 156 -7.64 -6.07 -9.37
C GLY A 156 -8.11 -4.63 -9.19
N LEU A 157 -7.97 -3.80 -10.23
CA LEU A 157 -8.56 -2.47 -10.29
C LEU A 157 -10.00 -2.55 -10.81
N VAL A 158 -10.99 -2.46 -9.91
CA VAL A 158 -12.40 -2.43 -10.32
C VAL A 158 -12.70 -1.19 -11.17
N GLY A 159 -13.55 -1.31 -12.20
CA GLY A 159 -13.84 -0.24 -13.16
C GLY A 159 -14.63 -0.74 -14.37
N LYS A 160 -14.25 -0.29 -15.58
CA LYS A 160 -14.89 -0.67 -16.85
C LYS A 160 -14.81 -2.18 -17.13
N ASN A 161 -13.60 -2.75 -17.28
CA ASN A 161 -13.43 -4.16 -17.61
C ASN A 161 -13.55 -5.13 -16.41
N LEU A 162 -13.17 -4.70 -15.20
CA LEU A 162 -13.25 -5.55 -14.01
C LEU A 162 -14.37 -5.06 -13.08
N LYS A 163 -15.41 -5.88 -12.95
CA LYS A 163 -16.53 -5.60 -12.05
C LYS A 163 -16.27 -6.18 -10.67
N PHE A 164 -16.77 -5.51 -9.64
CA PHE A 164 -16.71 -5.98 -8.26
C PHE A 164 -17.29 -7.40 -8.14
N ALA A 165 -18.41 -7.68 -8.81
CA ALA A 165 -19.02 -9.02 -8.80
C ALA A 165 -18.06 -10.11 -9.31
N THR A 166 -17.22 -9.80 -10.30
CA THR A 166 -16.20 -10.72 -10.80
C THR A 166 -15.10 -10.91 -9.76
N LEU A 167 -14.56 -9.82 -9.21
CA LEU A 167 -13.50 -9.87 -8.20
C LEU A 167 -13.95 -10.59 -6.92
N ALA A 168 -15.18 -10.33 -6.46
CA ALA A 168 -15.76 -10.93 -5.27
C ALA A 168 -15.94 -12.45 -5.36
N SER A 169 -15.90 -13.01 -6.57
CA SER A 169 -15.98 -14.46 -6.80
C SER A 169 -14.62 -15.17 -6.70
N VAL A 170 -13.51 -14.42 -6.67
CA VAL A 170 -12.14 -14.97 -6.70
C VAL A 170 -11.78 -15.63 -5.37
N SER A 171 -12.27 -15.11 -4.24
CA SER A 171 -11.95 -15.65 -2.92
C SER A 171 -13.07 -15.41 -1.92
N TRP A 172 -13.22 -16.36 -0.98
CA TRP A 172 -14.27 -16.37 0.04
C TRP A 172 -14.30 -15.11 0.91
N HIS A 173 -13.14 -14.50 1.14
CA HIS A 173 -12.99 -13.39 2.07
C HIS A 173 -13.74 -12.13 1.63
N PHE A 174 -13.87 -11.91 0.32
CA PHE A 174 -14.70 -10.82 -0.21
C PHE A 174 -16.13 -10.92 0.32
N SER A 175 -16.75 -12.10 0.21
CA SER A 175 -18.11 -12.32 0.71
C SER A 175 -18.21 -12.22 2.23
N PHE A 176 -17.16 -12.68 2.94
CA PHE A 176 -17.10 -12.64 4.40
C PHE A 176 -17.02 -11.20 4.92
N PHE A 177 -16.15 -10.35 4.38
CA PHE A 177 -15.95 -8.98 4.88
C PHE A 177 -17.13 -8.04 4.63
N LEU A 178 -18.00 -8.35 3.67
CA LEU A 178 -19.26 -7.62 3.47
C LEU A 178 -20.26 -7.81 4.63
N GLN A 179 -20.09 -8.83 5.47
CA GLN A 179 -21.02 -9.10 6.57
C GLN A 179 -20.75 -8.16 7.75
N ASN A 180 -21.42 -7.01 7.81
CA ASN A 180 -21.29 -6.02 8.89
C ASN A 180 -22.43 -6.14 9.92
N PRO A 181 -22.16 -6.25 11.24
CA PRO A 181 -20.84 -6.35 11.90
C PRO A 181 -20.35 -7.79 12.13
N LEU A 182 -21.00 -8.79 11.52
CA LEU A 182 -20.73 -10.21 11.78
C LEU A 182 -19.25 -10.61 11.57
N ALA A 183 -18.60 -10.07 10.54
CA ALA A 183 -17.19 -10.35 10.26
C ALA A 183 -16.30 -9.87 11.41
N GLU A 184 -16.49 -8.63 11.88
CA GLU A 184 -15.80 -8.08 13.04
C GLU A 184 -16.07 -8.90 14.31
N GLU A 185 -17.33 -9.27 14.56
CA GLU A 185 -17.71 -10.07 15.73
C GLU A 185 -17.04 -11.45 15.75
N LEU A 186 -16.84 -12.08 14.59
CA LEU A 186 -16.20 -13.40 14.48
C LEU A 186 -14.67 -13.35 14.59
N VAL A 187 -14.06 -12.25 14.15
CA VAL A 187 -12.59 -12.09 14.13
C VAL A 187 -12.07 -11.45 15.44
N THR A 188 -12.86 -10.61 16.10
CA THR A 188 -12.48 -9.97 17.36
C THR A 188 -12.09 -11.00 18.42
N GLY A 189 -10.92 -10.81 19.03
CA GLY A 189 -10.33 -11.76 19.99
C GLY A 189 -9.72 -13.02 19.38
N ARG A 190 -9.71 -13.14 18.04
CA ARG A 190 -9.15 -14.28 17.28
C ARG A 190 -8.26 -13.83 16.11
N VAL A 191 -7.80 -12.58 16.12
CA VAL A 191 -7.06 -11.95 15.01
C VAL A 191 -5.85 -12.77 14.58
N GLU A 192 -5.04 -13.26 15.51
CA GLU A 192 -3.88 -14.12 15.20
C GLU A 192 -4.29 -15.40 14.47
N THR A 193 -5.28 -16.13 14.99
CA THR A 193 -5.81 -17.32 14.34
C THR A 193 -6.36 -17.00 12.95
N PHE A 194 -7.09 -15.89 12.82
CA PHE A 194 -7.68 -15.47 11.55
C PHE A 194 -6.60 -15.13 10.52
N LEU A 195 -5.66 -14.25 10.85
CA LEU A 195 -4.58 -13.83 9.95
C LEU A 195 -3.66 -15.00 9.58
N THR A 196 -3.34 -15.89 10.51
CA THR A 196 -2.52 -17.08 10.25
C THR A 196 -3.13 -17.93 9.12
N HIS A 197 -4.43 -18.24 9.21
CA HIS A 197 -5.12 -18.99 8.17
C HIS A 197 -5.33 -18.18 6.90
N PHE A 198 -5.56 -16.86 7.02
CA PHE A 198 -5.72 -15.99 5.85
C PHE A 198 -4.45 -15.99 4.99
N PHE A 199 -3.29 -15.67 5.57
CA PHE A 199 -2.00 -15.67 4.88
C PHE A 199 -1.69 -17.04 4.24
N GLN A 200 -2.04 -18.14 4.90
CA GLN A 200 -1.88 -19.49 4.34
C GLN A 200 -2.83 -19.77 3.16
N SER A 201 -4.02 -19.18 3.14
CA SER A 201 -5.05 -19.45 2.12
C SER A 201 -4.83 -18.75 0.79
N VAL A 202 -4.04 -17.66 0.77
CA VAL A 202 -3.83 -16.83 -0.42
C VAL A 202 -2.39 -16.85 -0.97
N LYS A 203 -1.51 -17.68 -0.38
CA LYS A 203 -0.16 -17.95 -0.92
C LYS A 203 -0.16 -19.17 -1.85
N THR A 204 0.81 -19.24 -2.76
CA THR A 204 0.92 -20.36 -3.72
C THR A 204 1.91 -21.44 -3.28
N ALA A 205 3.13 -21.07 -2.88
CA ALA A 205 4.16 -22.04 -2.47
C ALA A 205 5.28 -21.47 -1.57
N GLY A 206 5.23 -20.18 -1.20
CA GLY A 206 6.24 -19.53 -0.37
C GLY A 206 6.18 -19.87 1.13
N GLU A 207 7.23 -19.47 1.84
CA GLU A 207 7.22 -19.47 3.31
C GLU A 207 6.06 -18.61 3.82
N ASN A 208 5.52 -18.94 5.01
CA ASN A 208 4.58 -18.03 5.65
C ASN A 208 5.27 -16.67 5.90
N VAL A 209 4.48 -15.62 6.11
CA VAL A 209 4.99 -14.45 6.84
C VAL A 209 5.72 -14.93 8.09
N SER A 210 6.85 -14.32 8.40
CA SER A 210 7.63 -14.65 9.59
C SER A 210 6.80 -14.45 10.86
N ASP A 211 7.20 -15.08 11.95
CA ASP A 211 6.52 -14.91 13.25
C ASP A 211 6.51 -13.43 13.69
N ASP A 212 7.59 -12.68 13.37
CA ASP A 212 7.70 -11.24 13.66
C ASP A 212 6.73 -10.41 12.81
N GLU A 213 6.59 -10.72 11.52
CA GLU A 213 5.60 -10.06 10.65
C GLU A 213 4.17 -10.38 11.08
N LEU A 214 3.87 -11.65 11.37
CA LEU A 214 2.56 -12.04 11.87
C LEU A 214 2.25 -11.33 13.19
N ALA A 215 3.20 -11.27 14.13
CA ALA A 215 3.02 -10.57 15.41
C ALA A 215 2.73 -9.08 15.20
N GLU A 216 3.42 -8.44 14.27
CA GLU A 216 3.19 -7.04 13.92
C GLU A 216 1.81 -6.80 13.29
N PHE A 217 1.41 -7.62 12.32
CA PHE A 217 0.07 -7.51 11.73
C PHE A 217 -1.03 -7.83 12.76
N VAL A 218 -0.80 -8.79 13.66
CA VAL A 218 -1.72 -9.06 14.78
C VAL A 218 -1.84 -7.86 15.71
N ARG A 219 -0.74 -7.18 16.07
CA ARG A 219 -0.77 -5.93 16.84
C ARG A 219 -1.64 -4.88 16.14
N VAL A 220 -1.41 -4.70 14.85
CA VAL A 220 -2.12 -3.71 14.03
C VAL A 220 -3.62 -3.99 13.98
N PHE A 221 -4.02 -5.20 13.60
CA PHE A 221 -5.42 -5.59 13.36
C PHE A 221 -6.18 -6.01 14.62
N SER A 222 -5.51 -6.17 15.76
CA SER A 222 -6.19 -6.35 17.06
C SER A 222 -6.85 -5.06 17.57
N ARG A 223 -6.55 -3.91 16.96
CA ARG A 223 -7.25 -2.65 17.23
C ARG A 223 -8.58 -2.63 16.47
N PRO A 224 -9.74 -2.55 17.16
CA PRO A 224 -11.06 -2.69 16.53
C PRO A 224 -11.32 -1.72 15.38
N GLN A 225 -10.83 -0.48 15.49
CA GLN A 225 -10.98 0.52 14.45
C GLN A 225 -10.23 0.15 13.16
N VAL A 226 -9.06 -0.48 13.27
CA VAL A 226 -8.25 -0.89 12.12
C VAL A 226 -8.80 -2.15 11.49
N LEU A 227 -9.32 -3.09 12.30
CA LEU A 227 -10.05 -4.25 11.80
C LEU A 227 -11.27 -3.82 10.98
N HIS A 228 -12.07 -2.90 11.53
CA HIS A 228 -13.24 -2.35 10.86
C HIS A 228 -12.86 -1.63 9.57
N ALA A 229 -11.89 -0.71 9.61
CA ALA A 229 -11.40 -0.01 8.43
C ALA A 229 -10.89 -0.97 7.34
N GLY A 230 -10.19 -2.04 7.74
CA GLY A 230 -9.73 -3.08 6.83
C GLY A 230 -10.86 -3.79 6.10
N PHE A 231 -11.99 -4.06 6.76
CA PHE A 231 -13.17 -4.65 6.11
C PHE A 231 -13.96 -3.63 5.28
N GLU A 232 -13.99 -2.37 5.71
CA GLU A 232 -14.59 -1.27 4.95
C GLU A 232 -13.89 -1.07 3.59
N LEU A 233 -12.58 -1.33 3.46
CA LEU A 233 -11.89 -1.33 2.15
C LEU A 233 -12.60 -2.22 1.11
N TYR A 234 -13.16 -3.36 1.54
CA TYR A 234 -13.92 -4.26 0.67
C TYR A 234 -15.35 -3.79 0.45
N ARG A 235 -15.99 -3.23 1.48
CA ARG A 235 -17.39 -2.77 1.41
C ARG A 235 -17.57 -1.58 0.48
N THR A 236 -16.52 -0.77 0.27
CA THR A 236 -16.56 0.35 -0.66
C THR A 236 -16.25 -0.03 -2.11
N LEU A 237 -15.84 -1.27 -2.42
CA LEU A 237 -15.49 -1.68 -3.78
C LEU A 237 -16.57 -1.41 -4.84
N PRO A 238 -17.89 -1.54 -4.56
CA PRO A 238 -18.92 -1.12 -5.50
C PRO A 238 -18.88 0.38 -5.85
N GLN A 239 -18.59 1.24 -4.88
CA GLN A 239 -18.43 2.67 -5.13
C GLN A 239 -17.09 2.95 -5.83
N ASP A 240 -16.03 2.24 -5.45
CA ASP A 240 -14.72 2.34 -6.12
C ASP A 240 -14.81 1.95 -7.61
N GLU A 241 -15.64 0.95 -7.95
CA GLU A 241 -15.92 0.58 -9.35
C GLU A 241 -16.56 1.74 -10.12
N ALA A 242 -17.55 2.41 -9.52
CA ALA A 242 -18.25 3.53 -10.13
C ALA A 242 -17.28 4.72 -10.32
N ASP A 243 -16.52 5.06 -9.28
CA ASP A 243 -15.53 6.14 -9.29
C ASP A 243 -14.46 5.89 -10.38
N ASN A 244 -13.88 4.68 -10.39
CA ASN A 244 -12.86 4.31 -11.37
C ASN A 244 -13.42 4.28 -12.79
N THR A 245 -14.66 3.84 -13.00
CA THR A 245 -15.31 3.88 -14.32
C THR A 245 -15.32 5.30 -14.87
N THR A 246 -15.61 6.30 -14.02
CA THR A 246 -15.54 7.73 -14.41
C THR A 246 -14.11 8.21 -14.60
N LEU A 247 -13.17 7.88 -13.70
CA LEU A 247 -11.76 8.27 -13.84
C LEU A 247 -11.13 7.72 -15.13
N GLN A 248 -11.52 6.51 -15.55
CA GLN A 248 -11.09 5.85 -16.79
C GLN A 248 -11.65 6.52 -18.06
N ASP A 249 -12.53 7.52 -17.98
CA ASP A 249 -12.90 8.33 -19.15
C ASP A 249 -11.78 9.30 -19.56
N THR A 250 -10.85 9.60 -18.65
CA THR A 250 -9.61 10.32 -18.95
C THR A 250 -8.43 9.48 -18.49
N PRO A 251 -7.89 8.59 -19.33
CA PRO A 251 -6.81 7.71 -18.90
C PRO A 251 -5.53 8.47 -18.52
N LEU A 252 -4.66 7.81 -17.77
CA LEU A 252 -3.34 8.31 -17.39
C LEU A 252 -2.39 8.31 -18.59
N THR A 253 -1.54 9.34 -18.66
CA THR A 253 -0.48 9.47 -19.66
C THR A 253 0.92 9.23 -19.09
N ILE A 254 1.03 9.11 -17.77
CA ILE A 254 2.27 8.76 -17.07
C ILE A 254 2.62 7.28 -17.29
N PRO A 255 3.90 6.89 -17.14
CA PRO A 255 4.28 5.48 -17.14
C PRO A 255 3.56 4.68 -16.05
N VAL A 256 3.04 3.51 -16.42
CA VAL A 256 2.44 2.54 -15.51
C VAL A 256 3.02 1.16 -15.79
N HIS A 257 3.47 0.48 -14.74
CA HIS A 257 3.96 -0.89 -14.81
C HIS A 257 3.32 -1.74 -13.72
N MET A 258 2.86 -2.94 -14.07
CA MET A 258 2.26 -3.88 -13.13
C MET A 258 3.10 -5.16 -13.03
N ILE A 259 3.36 -5.60 -11.81
CA ILE A 259 3.81 -6.97 -11.55
C ILE A 259 2.73 -7.77 -10.83
N THR A 260 2.59 -9.04 -11.19
CA THR A 260 1.56 -9.92 -10.61
C THR A 260 1.91 -11.39 -10.73
N GLN A 261 1.16 -12.24 -10.04
CA GLN A 261 1.15 -13.68 -10.21
C GLN A 261 0.89 -14.07 -11.67
N ALA A 262 1.64 -15.07 -12.15
CA ALA A 262 1.54 -15.53 -13.54
C ALA A 262 0.12 -15.94 -13.96
N ALA A 263 -0.68 -16.48 -13.03
CA ALA A 263 -2.04 -16.94 -13.29
C ALA A 263 -3.07 -15.80 -13.37
N LEU A 264 -2.74 -14.58 -12.94
CA LEU A 264 -3.70 -13.47 -12.80
C LEU A 264 -3.44 -12.30 -13.77
N VAL A 265 -2.35 -12.34 -14.54
CA VAL A 265 -2.00 -11.24 -15.46
C VAL A 265 -3.11 -10.94 -16.48
N ASP A 266 -3.74 -11.96 -17.05
CA ASP A 266 -4.82 -11.78 -18.03
C ASP A 266 -6.11 -11.23 -17.39
N VAL A 267 -6.25 -11.33 -16.06
CA VAL A 267 -7.37 -10.78 -15.30
C VAL A 267 -7.10 -9.34 -14.89
N PHE A 268 -5.88 -9.05 -14.44
CA PHE A 268 -5.55 -7.75 -13.84
C PHE A 268 -4.99 -6.73 -14.83
N LEU A 269 -4.34 -7.13 -15.92
CA LEU A 269 -3.79 -6.17 -16.88
C LEU A 269 -4.87 -5.38 -17.64
N PRO A 270 -5.94 -5.98 -18.19
CA PRO A 270 -6.96 -5.24 -18.94
C PRO A 270 -7.58 -4.04 -18.19
N PRO A 271 -8.02 -4.16 -16.91
CA PRO A 271 -8.55 -3.00 -16.18
C PRO A 271 -7.48 -1.94 -15.87
N ILE A 272 -6.20 -2.32 -15.73
CA ILE A 272 -5.11 -1.33 -15.65
C ILE A 272 -4.94 -0.61 -16.99
N GLN A 273 -5.14 -1.28 -18.11
CA GLN A 273 -5.08 -0.66 -19.44
C GLN A 273 -6.27 0.26 -19.75
N ASP A 274 -7.44 0.06 -19.12
CA ASP A 274 -8.52 1.05 -19.12
C ASP A 274 -8.09 2.36 -18.44
N ALA A 275 -7.33 2.23 -17.34
CA ALA A 275 -6.80 3.34 -16.56
C ALA A 275 -5.59 4.01 -17.22
N ALA A 276 -4.74 3.25 -17.93
CA ALA A 276 -3.52 3.71 -18.57
C ALA A 276 -3.21 2.84 -19.82
N PRO A 277 -3.56 3.28 -21.04
CA PRO A 277 -3.51 2.44 -22.25
C PRO A 277 -2.12 1.92 -22.61
N HIS A 278 -1.07 2.57 -22.12
CA HIS A 278 0.33 2.18 -22.34
C HIS A 278 0.93 1.42 -21.14
N ALA A 279 0.10 0.98 -20.20
CA ALA A 279 0.56 0.17 -19.08
C ALA A 279 1.24 -1.12 -19.57
N THR A 280 2.38 -1.41 -18.96
CA THR A 280 3.15 -2.63 -19.20
C THR A 280 3.02 -3.57 -18.02
N SER A 281 3.39 -4.84 -18.21
CA SER A 281 3.38 -5.80 -17.11
C SER A 281 4.52 -6.80 -17.19
N ALA A 282 4.82 -7.38 -16.02
CA ALA A 282 5.64 -8.57 -15.89
C ALA A 282 4.99 -9.53 -14.89
N VAL A 283 5.28 -10.82 -15.03
CA VAL A 283 4.86 -11.83 -14.06
C VAL A 283 6.00 -12.15 -13.11
N VAL A 284 5.66 -12.52 -11.87
CA VAL A 284 6.60 -13.02 -10.85
C VAL A 284 6.39 -14.53 -10.70
N PRO A 285 7.16 -15.38 -11.41
CA PRO A 285 6.95 -16.83 -11.36
C PRO A 285 7.20 -17.39 -9.96
N GLY A 286 6.30 -18.24 -9.48
CA GLY A 286 6.43 -18.93 -8.20
C GLY A 286 6.04 -18.12 -6.97
N ALA A 287 5.74 -16.83 -7.12
CA ALA A 287 5.17 -16.01 -6.05
C ALA A 287 3.63 -16.07 -6.08
N GLY A 288 3.03 -15.98 -4.90
CA GLY A 288 1.62 -15.73 -4.65
C GLY A 288 1.33 -14.24 -4.57
N HIS A 289 0.41 -13.87 -3.69
CA HIS A 289 -0.09 -12.49 -3.57
C HIS A 289 0.93 -11.55 -2.92
N PHE A 290 1.67 -12.01 -1.89
CA PHE A 290 2.52 -11.15 -1.06
C PHE A 290 3.91 -10.97 -1.68
N LEU A 291 3.98 -10.32 -2.84
CA LEU A 291 5.18 -10.30 -3.70
C LEU A 291 6.44 -9.79 -3.00
N ALA A 292 6.34 -8.75 -2.16
CA ALA A 292 7.49 -8.19 -1.44
C ALA A 292 8.08 -9.18 -0.43
N HIS A 293 7.27 -10.09 0.10
CA HIS A 293 7.68 -11.18 0.99
C HIS A 293 8.17 -12.40 0.21
N GLU A 294 7.40 -12.81 -0.80
CA GLU A 294 7.63 -14.07 -1.51
C GLU A 294 8.77 -13.98 -2.55
N ALA A 295 9.03 -12.80 -3.08
CA ALA A 295 10.05 -12.59 -4.12
C ALA A 295 10.71 -11.19 -4.03
N PRO A 296 11.29 -10.80 -2.87
CA PRO A 296 11.82 -9.45 -2.63
C PRO A 296 12.85 -9.01 -3.67
N ASP A 297 13.78 -9.89 -4.06
CA ASP A 297 14.81 -9.59 -5.05
C ASP A 297 14.21 -9.30 -6.43
N ARG A 298 13.16 -10.02 -6.82
CA ARG A 298 12.47 -9.79 -8.09
C ARG A 298 11.69 -8.48 -8.04
N VAL A 299 10.98 -8.20 -6.95
CA VAL A 299 10.27 -6.92 -6.75
C VAL A 299 11.25 -5.76 -6.84
N LEU A 300 12.39 -5.84 -6.14
CA LEU A 300 13.44 -4.82 -6.17
C LEU A 300 14.02 -4.62 -7.57
N ALA A 301 14.28 -5.70 -8.32
CA ALA A 301 14.79 -5.59 -9.68
C ALA A 301 13.80 -4.86 -10.61
N GLU A 302 12.52 -5.17 -10.52
CA GLU A 302 11.46 -4.54 -11.33
C GLU A 302 11.25 -3.06 -10.94
N ILE A 303 11.20 -2.75 -9.64
CA ILE A 303 11.10 -1.35 -9.17
C ILE A 303 12.30 -0.54 -9.67
N ASN A 304 13.52 -1.06 -9.56
CA ASN A 304 14.71 -0.35 -10.01
C ASN A 304 14.80 -0.21 -11.54
N ALA A 305 14.29 -1.18 -12.29
CA ALA A 305 14.20 -1.10 -13.75
C ALA A 305 13.18 -0.03 -14.19
N PHE A 306 12.05 0.07 -13.49
CA PHE A 306 11.00 1.03 -13.80
C PHE A 306 11.33 2.46 -13.34
N TYR A 307 11.93 2.59 -12.15
CA TYR A 307 12.38 3.87 -11.58
C TYR A 307 13.90 3.91 -11.47
N PRO A 308 14.65 4.04 -12.59
CA PRO A 308 16.10 4.09 -12.53
C PRO A 308 16.57 5.32 -11.76
N THR A 309 17.43 5.09 -10.78
CA THR A 309 18.20 6.16 -10.15
C THR A 309 19.41 6.43 -11.03
N SER A 310 19.66 7.69 -11.37
CA SER A 310 20.97 8.06 -11.91
C SER A 310 22.01 7.76 -10.83
N THR A 311 22.82 6.71 -11.04
CA THR A 311 23.97 6.45 -10.17
C THR A 311 24.85 7.71 -10.14
N PRO A 312 25.30 8.18 -8.97
CA PRO A 312 26.36 9.16 -8.91
C PRO A 312 27.62 8.69 -9.67
#